data_AF-A0A9D1FUW6-F1
#
_entry.id   AF-A0A9D1FUW6-F1
#
_cell.length_a   1.000
_cell.length_b   1.000
_cell.length_c   1.000
_cell.angle_alpha   90.00
_cell.angle_beta   90.00
_cell.angle_gamma   90.00
#
_symmetry.space_group_name_H-M   'P 1'
#
loop_
_entity.id
_entity.type
_entity.pdbx_description
1 polymer ?
#
loop_
_entity_poly.entity_id
_entity_poly.type
_entity_poly.pdbx_seq_one_letter_code
_entity_poly.pdbx_strand_id
1 'polypeptide(L)'
;LKDIFIEERRKILQRLLKGKMQRFAQIYQDMYDEGKSSIYHMQSLGLAIPDEFKIAAEYALSRKFNELIKHSAGFMDPSILQEASDINFEARKMGIKLDKQTSNAIFGKKIVQNINRLAYSFEIQQADVVLELFDYVEKLELEVDISEAQNIYYSKIYHKIGEIIEVSKGSSRSSDKKFVNMLLDIGVKLNINTEFYRAKLVKAGA
;
A
#
# COMPACT_ATOMS: atom_id res chain seq x y z
N LEU A 1 -4.39 -44.74 10.03
CA LEU A 1 -3.96 -45.30 8.73
C LEU A 1 -4.77 -44.74 7.55
N LYS A 2 -6.12 -44.68 7.59
CA LYS A 2 -6.94 -44.02 6.56
C LYS A 2 -6.65 -42.51 6.39
N ASP A 3 -6.47 -41.77 7.49
CA ASP A 3 -6.23 -40.31 7.43
C ASP A 3 -4.87 -39.93 6.86
N ILE A 4 -3.82 -40.73 7.15
CA ILE A 4 -2.48 -40.56 6.55
C ILE A 4 -2.57 -40.64 5.01
N PHE A 5 -3.48 -41.47 4.49
CA PHE A 5 -3.71 -41.60 3.05
C PHE A 5 -4.46 -40.40 2.44
N ILE A 6 -5.38 -39.78 3.18
CA ILE A 6 -6.10 -38.57 2.76
C ILE A 6 -5.14 -37.38 2.73
N GLU A 7 -4.28 -37.26 3.73
CA GLU A 7 -3.31 -36.17 3.83
C GLU A 7 -2.24 -36.25 2.75
N GLU A 8 -1.72 -37.45 2.46
CA GLU A 8 -0.79 -37.65 1.34
C GLU A 8 -1.45 -37.40 -0.02
N ARG A 9 -2.71 -37.82 -0.23
CA ARG A 9 -3.48 -37.47 -1.44
C ARG A 9 -3.66 -35.96 -1.58
N ARG A 10 -3.95 -35.25 -0.49
CA ARG A 10 -4.05 -33.78 -0.47
C ARG A 10 -2.73 -33.13 -0.86
N LYS A 11 -1.60 -33.60 -0.32
CA LYS A 11 -0.25 -33.10 -0.67
C LYS A 11 0.08 -33.35 -2.14
N ILE A 12 -0.30 -34.50 -2.70
CA ILE A 12 -0.09 -34.81 -4.13
C ILE A 12 -0.92 -33.87 -5.00
N LEU A 13 -2.21 -33.70 -4.69
CA LEU A 13 -3.10 -32.79 -5.42
C LEU A 13 -2.60 -31.34 -5.36
N GLN A 14 -2.18 -30.87 -4.19
CA GLN A 14 -1.59 -29.53 -4.04
C GLN A 14 -0.31 -29.35 -4.89
N ARG A 15 0.56 -30.37 -4.95
CA ARG A 15 1.76 -30.34 -5.81
C ARG A 15 1.41 -30.31 -7.30
N LEU A 16 0.47 -31.15 -7.73
CA LEU A 16 0.00 -31.18 -9.12
C LEU A 16 -0.65 -29.85 -9.53
N LEU A 17 -1.50 -29.29 -8.66
CA LEU A 17 -2.13 -27.99 -8.88
C LEU A 17 -1.07 -26.88 -8.96
N LYS A 18 -0.11 -26.86 -8.04
CA LYS A 18 1.01 -25.89 -8.07
C LYS A 18 1.76 -25.94 -9.41
N GLY A 19 2.08 -27.13 -9.91
CA GLY A 19 2.76 -27.29 -11.20
C GLY A 19 1.91 -26.86 -12.41
N LYS A 20 0.57 -27.01 -12.37
CA LYS A 20 -0.32 -26.47 -13.41
C LYS A 20 -0.42 -24.94 -13.33
N MET A 21 -0.56 -24.38 -12.13
CA MET A 21 -0.62 -22.93 -11.94
C MET A 21 0.67 -22.24 -12.41
N GLN A 22 1.83 -22.84 -12.15
CA GLN A 22 3.10 -22.33 -12.67
C GLN A 22 3.16 -22.30 -14.20
N ARG A 23 2.60 -23.32 -14.87
CA ARG A 23 2.50 -23.33 -16.34
C ARG A 23 1.59 -22.23 -16.87
N PHE A 24 0.43 -22.02 -16.25
CA PHE A 24 -0.45 -20.90 -16.63
C PHE A 24 0.24 -19.55 -16.41
N ALA A 25 0.94 -19.40 -15.29
CA ALA A 25 1.69 -18.18 -15.01
C ALA A 25 2.75 -17.90 -16.08
N GLN A 26 3.44 -18.94 -16.56
CA GLN A 26 4.41 -18.81 -17.64
C GLN A 26 3.75 -18.45 -18.97
N ILE A 27 2.64 -19.09 -19.33
CA ILE A 27 1.91 -18.78 -20.58
C ILE A 27 1.48 -17.31 -20.62
N TYR A 28 0.92 -16.79 -19.53
CA TYR A 28 0.54 -15.36 -19.49
C TYR A 28 1.76 -14.44 -19.56
N GLN A 29 2.87 -14.82 -18.94
CA GLN A 29 4.11 -14.05 -19.01
C GLN A 29 4.66 -14.02 -20.45
N ASP A 30 4.75 -15.18 -21.10
CA ASP A 30 5.25 -15.31 -22.47
C ASP A 30 4.36 -14.53 -23.45
N MET A 31 3.03 -14.66 -23.34
CA MET A 31 2.09 -13.90 -24.16
C MET A 31 2.26 -12.39 -24.01
N TYR A 32 2.51 -11.92 -22.79
CA TYR A 32 2.75 -10.51 -22.53
C TYR A 32 4.09 -10.05 -23.11
N ASP A 33 5.17 -10.78 -22.84
CA ASP A 33 6.53 -10.41 -23.26
C ASP A 33 6.69 -10.44 -24.80
N GLU A 34 6.13 -11.46 -25.46
CA GLU A 34 6.16 -11.59 -26.92
C GLU A 34 5.22 -10.59 -27.62
N GLY A 35 4.04 -10.34 -27.04
CA GLY A 35 3.01 -9.50 -27.64
C GLY A 35 3.21 -7.99 -27.45
N LYS A 36 3.90 -7.56 -26.38
CA LYS A 36 3.97 -6.16 -25.94
C LYS A 36 4.37 -5.18 -27.04
N SER A 37 5.43 -5.48 -27.80
CA SER A 37 5.91 -4.58 -28.87
C SER A 37 4.87 -4.38 -29.98
N SER A 38 4.22 -5.45 -30.41
CA SER A 38 3.16 -5.42 -31.43
C SER A 38 1.93 -4.67 -30.93
N ILE A 39 1.54 -4.89 -29.67
CA ILE A 39 0.40 -4.20 -29.05
C ILE A 39 0.64 -2.71 -28.92
N TYR A 40 1.84 -2.29 -28.53
CA TYR A 40 2.17 -0.86 -28.48
C TYR A 40 2.18 -0.20 -29.84
N HIS A 41 2.64 -0.90 -30.88
CA HIS A 41 2.53 -0.41 -32.24
C HIS A 41 1.06 -0.27 -32.67
N MET A 42 0.22 -1.26 -32.40
CA MET A 42 -1.22 -1.17 -32.66
C MET A 42 -1.86 0.02 -31.91
N GLN A 43 -1.53 0.19 -30.63
CA GLN A 43 -2.04 1.30 -29.84
C GLN A 43 -1.60 2.66 -30.41
N SER A 44 -0.35 2.80 -30.88
CA SER A 44 0.13 4.03 -31.52
C SER A 44 -0.63 4.38 -32.81
N LEU A 45 -1.20 3.37 -33.48
CA LEU A 45 -2.02 3.51 -34.67
C LEU A 45 -3.51 3.77 -34.32
N GLY A 46 -3.85 3.90 -33.04
CA GLY A 46 -5.22 4.13 -32.56
C GLY A 46 -6.09 2.88 -32.53
N LEU A 47 -5.50 1.68 -32.65
CA LEU A 47 -6.22 0.42 -32.57
C LEU A 47 -6.45 0.01 -31.11
N ALA A 48 -7.59 -0.64 -30.87
CA ALA A 48 -7.89 -1.21 -29.57
C ALA A 48 -6.97 -2.40 -29.26
N ILE A 49 -6.57 -2.52 -27.99
CA ILE A 49 -5.82 -3.68 -27.50
C ILE A 49 -6.76 -4.88 -27.38
N PRO A 50 -6.42 -6.05 -27.94
CA PRO A 50 -7.20 -7.27 -27.79
C PRO A 50 -7.38 -7.69 -26.33
N ASP A 51 -8.56 -8.19 -25.97
CA ASP A 51 -8.88 -8.53 -24.59
C ASP A 51 -8.05 -9.72 -24.08
N GLU A 52 -7.69 -10.66 -24.96
CA GLU A 52 -6.81 -11.79 -24.63
C GLU A 52 -5.43 -11.32 -24.18
N PHE A 53 -4.91 -10.26 -24.81
CA PHE A 53 -3.65 -9.66 -24.39
C PHE A 53 -3.80 -8.90 -23.08
N LYS A 54 -4.91 -8.19 -22.87
CA LYS A 54 -5.17 -7.50 -21.59
C LYS A 54 -5.18 -8.47 -20.41
N ILE A 55 -5.75 -9.67 -20.56
CA ILE A 55 -5.73 -10.71 -19.52
C ILE A 55 -4.29 -11.13 -19.18
N ALA A 56 -3.47 -11.37 -20.21
CA ALA A 56 -2.07 -11.73 -20.02
C ALA A 56 -1.27 -10.59 -19.35
N ALA A 57 -1.47 -9.35 -19.82
CA ALA A 57 -0.84 -8.16 -19.27
C ALA A 57 -1.25 -7.90 -17.82
N GLU A 58 -2.54 -8.01 -17.49
CA GLU A 58 -3.05 -7.89 -16.13
C GLU A 58 -2.35 -8.87 -15.19
N TYR A 59 -2.29 -10.14 -15.58
CA TYR A 59 -1.63 -11.17 -14.78
C TYR A 59 -0.12 -10.89 -14.61
N ALA A 60 0.59 -10.66 -15.71
CA ALA A 60 2.05 -10.47 -15.71
C ALA A 60 2.45 -9.23 -14.91
N LEU A 61 1.77 -8.10 -15.13
CA LEU A 61 2.06 -6.84 -14.44
C LEU A 61 1.66 -6.89 -12.97
N SER A 62 0.52 -7.49 -12.62
CA SER A 62 0.11 -7.67 -11.21
C SER A 62 1.14 -8.49 -10.44
N ARG A 63 1.61 -9.58 -11.06
CA ARG A 63 2.67 -10.42 -10.48
C ARG A 63 3.99 -9.65 -10.34
N LYS A 64 4.40 -8.93 -11.38
CA LYS A 64 5.63 -8.11 -11.35
C LYS A 64 5.57 -7.06 -10.24
N PHE A 65 4.47 -6.31 -10.16
CA PHE A 65 4.25 -5.29 -9.13
C PHE A 65 4.33 -5.89 -7.73
N ASN A 66 3.60 -6.97 -7.47
CA ASN A 66 3.57 -7.58 -6.15
C ASN A 66 4.92 -8.20 -5.75
N GLU A 67 5.64 -8.83 -6.69
CA GLU A 67 6.96 -9.36 -6.39
C GLU A 67 7.98 -8.24 -6.15
N LEU A 68 7.92 -7.12 -6.87
CA LEU A 68 8.76 -5.94 -6.61
C LEU A 68 8.58 -5.43 -5.16
N ILE A 69 7.34 -5.20 -4.75
CA ILE A 69 7.02 -4.73 -3.39
C ILE A 69 7.41 -5.78 -2.33
N LYS A 70 7.18 -7.07 -2.61
CA LYS A 70 7.52 -8.16 -1.69
C LYS A 70 9.03 -8.31 -1.49
N HIS A 71 9.84 -8.26 -2.53
CA HIS A 71 11.30 -8.35 -2.43
C HIS A 71 11.90 -7.15 -1.68
N SER A 72 11.29 -5.97 -1.85
CA SER A 72 11.67 -4.79 -1.07
C SER A 72 11.27 -4.87 0.41
N ALA A 73 10.53 -5.91 0.82
CA ALA A 73 9.84 -5.98 2.10
C ALA A 73 9.05 -4.70 2.41
N GLY A 74 8.47 -4.07 1.37
CA GLY A 74 7.77 -2.78 1.41
C GLY A 74 8.66 -1.56 1.74
N PHE A 75 9.98 -1.66 1.69
CA PHE A 75 10.87 -0.50 1.77
C PHE A 75 10.93 0.15 0.39
N MET A 76 10.63 1.44 0.32
CA MET A 76 10.50 2.15 -0.95
C MET A 76 11.68 3.09 -1.13
N ASP A 77 12.72 2.62 -1.83
CA ASP A 77 13.70 3.55 -2.38
C ASP A 77 13.15 4.21 -3.66
N PRO A 78 13.76 5.31 -4.14
CA PRO A 78 13.29 6.00 -5.35
C PRO A 78 13.21 5.12 -6.60
N SER A 79 14.09 4.12 -6.74
CA SER A 79 14.12 3.22 -7.90
C SER A 79 12.93 2.26 -7.87
N ILE A 80 12.65 1.66 -6.72
CA ILE A 80 11.53 0.74 -6.52
C ILE A 80 10.21 1.49 -6.70
N LEU A 81 10.11 2.71 -6.14
CA LEU A 81 8.93 3.55 -6.29
C LEU A 81 8.68 3.91 -7.76
N GLN A 82 9.75 4.26 -8.51
CA GLN A 82 9.63 4.57 -9.93
C GLN A 82 9.19 3.34 -10.73
N GLU A 83 9.83 2.19 -10.53
CA GLU A 83 9.48 0.97 -11.27
C GLU A 83 8.03 0.53 -10.98
N ALA A 84 7.59 0.60 -9.72
CA ALA A 84 6.20 0.29 -9.37
C ALA A 84 5.21 1.28 -10.01
N SER A 85 5.58 2.56 -10.08
CA SER A 85 4.78 3.61 -10.74
C SER A 85 4.70 3.41 -12.26
N ASP A 86 5.79 2.97 -12.89
CA ASP A 86 5.84 2.66 -14.32
C ASP A 86 4.93 1.48 -14.66
N ILE A 87 4.89 0.45 -13.81
CA ILE A 87 3.97 -0.68 -13.95
C ILE A 87 2.50 -0.21 -13.86
N ASN A 88 2.17 0.65 -12.89
CA ASN A 88 0.83 1.23 -12.79
C ASN A 88 0.46 2.07 -14.03
N PHE A 89 1.41 2.86 -14.54
CA PHE A 89 1.20 3.66 -15.74
C PHE A 89 0.97 2.81 -16.98
N GLU A 90 1.74 1.74 -17.13
CA GLU A 90 1.55 0.75 -18.20
C GLU A 90 0.17 0.10 -18.13
N ALA A 91 -0.25 -0.33 -16.94
CA ALA A 91 -1.57 -0.89 -16.73
C ALA A 91 -2.70 0.07 -17.12
N ARG A 92 -2.60 1.34 -16.70
CA ARG A 92 -3.58 2.38 -17.08
C ARG A 92 -3.63 2.62 -18.58
N LYS A 93 -2.48 2.64 -19.26
CA LYS A 93 -2.42 2.78 -20.72
C LYS A 93 -3.16 1.66 -21.44
N MET A 94 -3.20 0.46 -20.87
CA MET A 94 -3.90 -0.68 -21.44
C MET A 94 -5.36 -0.81 -20.96
N GLY A 95 -5.79 0.03 -20.02
CA GLY A 95 -7.12 -0.04 -19.42
C GLY A 95 -7.34 -1.26 -18.53
N ILE A 96 -6.27 -1.79 -17.92
CA ILE A 96 -6.31 -2.96 -17.03
C ILE A 96 -6.16 -2.53 -15.57
N LYS A 97 -6.85 -3.24 -14.67
CA LYS A 97 -6.73 -3.03 -13.22
C LYS A 97 -5.79 -4.09 -12.65
N LEU A 98 -4.70 -3.66 -12.01
CA LEU A 98 -3.79 -4.59 -11.37
C LEU A 98 -4.38 -5.19 -10.09
N ASP A 99 -4.19 -6.49 -9.90
CA ASP A 99 -4.34 -7.12 -8.59
C ASP A 99 -3.14 -6.79 -7.71
N LYS A 100 -3.37 -6.03 -6.64
CA LYS A 100 -2.34 -5.59 -5.68
C LYS A 100 -2.51 -6.22 -4.30
N GLN A 101 -3.24 -7.33 -4.17
CA GLN A 101 -3.60 -7.92 -2.88
C GLN A 101 -2.38 -8.16 -1.97
N THR A 102 -1.28 -8.67 -2.53
CA THR A 102 -0.05 -8.93 -1.75
C THR A 102 0.58 -7.63 -1.25
N SER A 103 0.69 -6.62 -2.12
CA SER A 103 1.23 -5.31 -1.78
C SER A 103 0.37 -4.59 -0.74
N ASN A 104 -0.96 -4.64 -0.88
CA ASN A 104 -1.91 -4.09 0.09
C ASN A 104 -1.71 -4.71 1.48
N ALA A 105 -1.54 -6.04 1.56
CA ALA A 105 -1.29 -6.73 2.82
C ALA A 105 0.06 -6.37 3.46
N ILE A 106 1.10 -6.16 2.66
CA ILE A 106 2.42 -5.72 3.15
C ILE A 106 2.33 -4.31 3.74
N PHE A 107 1.73 -3.37 3.01
CA PHE A 107 1.59 -1.99 3.47
C PHE A 107 0.64 -1.87 4.67
N GLY A 108 -0.46 -2.62 4.71
CA GLY A 108 -1.37 -2.64 5.86
C GLY A 108 -0.65 -3.04 7.15
N LYS A 109 0.14 -4.12 7.10
CA LYS A 109 0.98 -4.54 8.23
C LYS A 109 1.98 -3.46 8.64
N LYS A 110 2.64 -2.80 7.68
CA LYS A 110 3.60 -1.72 7.97
C LYS A 110 2.94 -0.51 8.62
N ILE A 111 1.78 -0.09 8.15
CA ILE A 111 1.05 1.04 8.73
C ILE A 111 0.69 0.73 10.17
N VAL A 112 0.12 -0.46 10.45
CA VAL A 112 -0.20 -0.90 11.82
C VAL A 112 1.04 -0.90 12.72
N GLN A 113 2.17 -1.42 12.24
CA GLN A 113 3.42 -1.44 12.99
C GLN A 113 3.92 -0.03 13.34
N ASN A 114 3.91 0.89 12.37
CA ASN A 114 4.43 2.25 12.59
C ASN A 114 3.46 3.12 13.38
N ILE A 115 2.15 2.92 13.26
CA ILE A 115 1.16 3.56 14.15
C ILE A 115 1.32 3.07 15.60
N ASN A 116 1.56 1.77 15.82
CA ASN A 116 1.89 1.28 17.16
C ASN A 116 3.17 1.94 17.70
N ARG A 117 4.24 1.99 16.89
CA ARG A 117 5.50 2.66 17.28
C ARG A 117 5.28 4.13 17.62
N LEU A 118 4.50 4.85 16.82
CA LEU A 118 4.13 6.23 17.07
C LEU A 118 3.32 6.37 18.37
N ALA A 119 2.40 5.45 18.65
CA ALA A 119 1.61 5.47 19.88
C ALA A 119 2.46 5.26 21.15
N TYR A 120 3.53 4.46 21.07
CA TYR A 120 4.45 4.18 22.18
C TYR A 120 5.54 5.26 22.35
N SER A 121 6.27 5.59 21.29
CA SER A 121 7.35 6.57 21.32
C SER A 121 6.82 8.00 21.42
N PHE A 122 5.73 8.28 20.71
CA PHE A 122 5.11 9.59 20.61
C PHE A 122 6.09 10.68 20.13
N GLU A 123 6.91 10.33 19.13
CA GLU A 123 7.96 11.18 18.57
C GLU A 123 7.62 11.67 17.15
N ILE A 124 8.09 12.88 16.82
CA ILE A 124 7.84 13.52 15.52
C ILE A 124 8.43 12.74 14.34
N GLN A 125 9.59 12.12 14.52
CA GLN A 125 10.24 11.31 13.48
C GLN A 125 9.38 10.10 13.10
N GLN A 126 8.69 9.49 14.08
CA GLN A 126 7.79 8.37 13.79
C GLN A 126 6.52 8.81 13.08
N ALA A 127 6.04 10.03 13.32
CA ALA A 127 4.93 10.60 12.54
C ALA A 127 5.34 10.86 11.08
N ASP A 128 6.57 11.30 10.82
CA ASP A 128 7.10 11.47 9.46
C ASP A 128 7.08 10.13 8.71
N VAL A 129 7.57 9.06 9.34
CA VAL A 129 7.57 7.69 8.75
C VAL A 129 6.15 7.22 8.43
N VAL A 130 5.17 7.49 9.31
CA VAL A 130 3.78 7.11 9.05
C VAL A 130 3.20 7.87 7.87
N LEU A 131 3.43 9.19 7.78
CA LEU A 131 2.95 10.01 6.66
C LEU A 131 3.59 9.57 5.35
N GLU A 132 4.89 9.28 5.35
CA GLU A 132 5.61 8.76 4.19
C GLU A 132 5.02 7.43 3.69
N LEU A 133 4.60 6.54 4.59
CA LEU A 133 3.91 5.30 4.22
C LEU A 133 2.57 5.58 3.53
N PHE A 134 1.80 6.57 3.98
CA PHE A 134 0.55 6.96 3.32
C PHE A 134 0.79 7.61 1.96
N ASP A 135 1.87 8.39 1.81
CA ASP A 135 2.27 8.92 0.50
C ASP A 135 2.62 7.80 -0.48
N TYR A 136 3.27 6.74 -0.02
CA TYR A 136 3.52 5.57 -0.86
C TYR A 136 2.24 4.84 -1.23
N VAL A 137 1.31 4.66 -0.29
CA VAL A 137 -0.02 4.06 -0.57
C VAL A 137 -0.75 4.83 -1.68
N GLU A 138 -0.71 6.16 -1.63
CA GLU A 138 -1.36 7.02 -2.62
C GLU A 138 -0.65 6.94 -3.98
N LYS A 139 0.67 7.14 -4.03
CA LYS A 139 1.47 7.10 -5.27
C LYS A 139 1.38 5.74 -5.97
N LEU A 140 1.35 4.67 -5.19
CA LEU A 140 1.27 3.30 -5.70
C LEU A 140 -0.16 2.83 -5.98
N GLU A 141 -1.17 3.68 -5.73
CA GLU A 141 -2.59 3.39 -5.91
C GLU A 141 -2.97 2.07 -5.20
N LEU A 142 -2.62 1.99 -3.91
CA LEU A 142 -2.90 0.84 -3.07
C LEU A 142 -4.24 1.02 -2.33
N GLU A 143 -5.00 -0.07 -2.25
CA GLU A 143 -6.25 -0.16 -1.52
C GLU A 143 -5.99 -0.90 -0.20
N VAL A 144 -5.35 -0.21 0.74
CA VAL A 144 -4.91 -0.81 2.01
C VAL A 144 -6.03 -0.78 3.05
N ASP A 145 -6.24 -1.92 3.73
CA ASP A 145 -7.10 -1.95 4.93
C ASP A 145 -6.38 -1.26 6.10
N ILE A 146 -6.99 -0.18 6.58
CA ILE A 146 -6.47 0.67 7.66
C ILE A 146 -7.20 0.47 8.99
N SER A 147 -8.17 -0.44 9.07
CA SER A 147 -9.09 -0.56 10.21
C SER A 147 -8.38 -0.77 11.55
N GLU A 148 -7.34 -1.61 11.59
CA GLU A 148 -6.58 -1.83 12.82
C GLU A 148 -5.78 -0.58 13.22
N ALA A 149 -5.14 0.08 12.26
CA ALA A 149 -4.38 1.30 12.48
C ALA A 149 -5.28 2.45 12.98
N GLN A 150 -6.50 2.56 12.44
CA GLN A 150 -7.52 3.50 12.92
C GLN A 150 -7.82 3.29 14.41
N ASN A 151 -8.09 2.04 14.81
CA ASN A 151 -8.42 1.70 16.19
C ASN A 151 -7.28 2.03 17.16
N ILE A 152 -6.03 1.74 16.77
CA ILE A 152 -4.86 2.06 17.58
C ILE A 152 -4.68 3.58 17.71
N TYR A 153 -4.78 4.31 16.60
CA TYR A 153 -4.65 5.77 16.62
C TYR A 153 -5.73 6.40 17.50
N TYR A 154 -6.99 6.02 17.33
CA TYR A 154 -8.10 6.58 18.10
C TYR A 154 -7.93 6.30 19.60
N SER A 155 -7.60 5.07 19.97
CA SER A 155 -7.49 4.67 21.39
C SER A 155 -6.24 5.23 22.08
N LYS A 156 -5.11 5.38 21.38
CA LYS A 156 -3.82 5.69 22.02
C LYS A 156 -3.21 7.04 21.67
N ILE A 157 -3.59 7.66 20.55
CA ILE A 157 -2.99 8.91 20.04
C ILE A 157 -3.99 10.07 20.13
N TYR A 158 -5.23 9.87 19.67
CA TYR A 158 -6.20 10.95 19.47
C TYR A 158 -6.38 11.86 20.69
N HIS A 159 -6.58 11.29 21.88
CA HIS A 159 -6.80 12.08 23.09
C HIS A 159 -5.54 12.83 23.57
N LYS A 160 -4.35 12.27 23.34
CA LYS A 160 -3.06 12.89 23.73
C LYS A 160 -2.76 14.17 22.94
N ILE A 161 -3.37 14.34 21.76
CA ILE A 161 -3.25 15.57 20.97
C ILE A 161 -3.74 16.78 21.78
N GLY A 162 -4.84 16.62 22.52
CA GLY A 162 -5.38 17.67 23.37
C GLY A 162 -4.39 18.12 24.44
N GLU A 163 -3.71 17.18 25.08
CA GLU A 163 -2.72 17.45 26.13
C GLU A 163 -1.56 18.31 25.61
N ILE A 164 -1.02 17.98 24.43
CA ILE A 164 0.05 18.77 23.80
C ILE A 164 -0.42 20.20 23.48
N ILE A 165 -1.64 20.35 22.94
CA ILE A 165 -2.20 21.66 22.61
C ILE A 165 -2.33 22.52 23.88
N GLU A 166 -2.78 21.95 25.00
CA GLU A 166 -2.92 22.67 26.26
C GLU A 166 -1.56 23.08 26.86
N VAL A 167 -0.57 22.17 26.86
CA VAL A 167 0.78 22.44 27.37
C VAL A 167 1.51 23.51 26.54
N SER A 168 1.29 23.53 25.23
CA SER A 168 1.96 24.47 24.31
C SER A 168 1.40 25.90 24.32
N LYS A 169 0.28 26.17 25.01
CA LYS A 169 -0.30 27.52 25.16
C LYS A 169 0.63 28.54 25.84
N GLY A 170 1.64 28.09 26.60
CA GLY A 170 2.59 28.96 27.32
C GLY A 170 3.97 29.13 26.67
N SER A 171 4.32 28.30 25.69
CA SER A 171 5.61 28.37 24.99
C SER A 171 5.42 27.85 23.57
N SER A 172 5.27 28.74 22.60
CA SER A 172 5.05 28.40 21.19
C SER A 172 6.33 27.80 20.56
N ARG A 173 6.69 26.57 20.92
CA ARG A 173 7.72 25.80 20.20
C ARG A 173 7.16 25.36 18.86
N SER A 174 7.79 25.79 17.78
CA SER A 174 7.40 25.44 16.41
C SER A 174 7.37 23.92 16.17
N SER A 175 8.23 23.17 16.88
CA SER A 175 8.27 21.70 16.84
C SER A 175 6.98 21.05 17.29
N ASP A 176 6.34 21.56 18.35
CA ASP A 176 5.16 20.95 18.95
C ASP A 176 3.94 21.18 18.06
N LYS A 177 3.83 22.39 17.48
CA LYS A 177 2.83 22.71 16.45
C LYS A 177 2.99 21.83 15.22
N LYS A 178 4.23 21.62 14.74
CA LYS A 178 4.51 20.72 13.61
C LYS A 178 4.07 19.30 13.93
N PHE A 179 4.45 18.77 15.10
CA PHE A 179 4.10 17.42 15.50
C PHE A 179 2.59 17.22 15.62
N VAL A 180 1.87 18.16 16.25
CA VAL A 180 0.41 18.10 16.34
C VAL A 180 -0.23 18.10 14.94
N ASN A 181 0.22 18.96 14.02
CA ASN A 181 -0.29 18.95 12.65
C ASN A 181 -0.08 17.60 11.97
N MET A 182 1.11 17.00 12.11
CA MET A 182 1.39 15.68 11.56
C MET A 182 0.47 14.60 12.15
N LEU A 183 0.23 14.62 13.47
CA LEU A 183 -0.73 13.71 14.09
C LEU A 183 -2.14 13.91 13.52
N LEU A 184 -2.58 15.15 13.31
CA LEU A 184 -3.90 15.45 12.74
C LEU A 184 -4.01 14.99 11.28
N ASP A 185 -2.95 15.13 10.49
CA ASP A 185 -2.89 14.67 9.10
C ASP A 185 -2.93 13.14 9.02
N ILE A 186 -2.22 12.44 9.91
CA ILE A 186 -2.32 10.99 10.07
C ILE A 186 -3.77 10.59 10.40
N GLY A 187 -4.44 11.33 11.30
CA GLY A 187 -5.85 11.10 11.62
C GLY A 187 -6.75 11.21 10.39
N VAL A 188 -6.54 12.22 9.53
CA VAL A 188 -7.28 12.37 8.27
C VAL A 188 -7.02 11.21 7.31
N LYS A 189 -5.76 10.81 7.11
CA LYS A 189 -5.40 9.64 6.27
C LYS A 189 -5.98 8.33 6.82
N LEU A 190 -6.23 8.28 8.13
CA LEU A 190 -6.96 7.22 8.80
C LEU A 190 -8.48 7.41 8.81
N ASN A 191 -9.06 8.35 8.06
CA ASN A 191 -10.51 8.63 8.06
C ASN A 191 -11.09 8.92 9.48
N ILE A 192 -10.30 9.54 10.36
CA ILE A 192 -10.73 9.99 11.68
C ILE A 192 -10.97 11.50 11.64
N ASN A 193 -12.09 11.97 12.19
CA ASN A 193 -12.39 13.39 12.26
C ASN A 193 -11.43 14.09 13.25
N THR A 194 -10.61 15.00 12.72
CA THR A 194 -9.63 15.80 13.46
C THR A 194 -9.97 17.29 13.56
N GLU A 195 -11.13 17.72 13.05
CA GLU A 195 -11.54 19.14 12.98
C GLU A 195 -11.60 19.80 14.36
N PHE A 196 -12.08 19.08 15.37
CA PHE A 196 -12.14 19.56 16.75
C PHE A 196 -10.77 20.03 17.26
N TYR A 197 -9.72 19.21 17.03
CA TYR A 197 -8.37 19.54 17.47
C TYR A 197 -7.68 20.55 16.54
N ARG A 198 -7.99 20.55 15.22
CA ARG A 198 -7.55 21.62 14.31
C ARG A 198 -8.05 22.99 14.78
N ALA A 199 -9.34 23.10 15.11
CA ALA A 199 -9.94 24.34 15.62
C ALA A 199 -9.31 24.78 16.95
N LYS A 200 -9.01 23.84 17.85
CA LYS A 200 -8.29 24.13 19.11
C LYS A 200 -6.87 24.61 18.88
N LEU A 201 -6.12 23.99 17.97
CA LEU A 201 -4.75 24.37 17.64
C LEU A 201 -4.69 25.80 17.07
N VAL A 202 -5.62 26.16 16.17
CA VAL A 202 -5.72 27.52 15.62
C VAL A 202 -5.98 28.54 16.74
N LYS A 203 -6.92 28.25 17.65
CA LYS A 203 -7.22 29.12 18.80
C LYS A 203 -6.07 29.25 19.80
N ALA A 204 -5.20 28.25 19.90
CA ALA A 204 -4.02 28.29 20.77
C ALA A 204 -2.81 28.99 20.13
N GLY A 205 -2.82 29.17 18.81
CA GLY A 205 -1.78 29.86 18.05
C GLY A 205 -2.10 31.31 17.66
N ALA A 206 -3.37 31.72 17.76
CA ALA A 206 -3.85 33.10 17.70
C ALA A 206 -3.74 33.76 19.08
#